data_AF-A0A5K0UYF0-F1
#
_entry.id   AF-A0A5K0UYF0-F1
#
_cell.length_a   1.000
_cell.length_b   1.000
_cell.length_c   1.000
_cell.angle_alpha   90.00
_cell.angle_beta   90.00
_cell.angle_gamma   90.00
#
_symmetry.space_group_name_H-M   'P 1'
#
loop_
_entity.id
_entity.type
_entity.pdbx_description
1 polymer ?
#
loop_
_entity_poly.entity_id
_entity_poly.type
_entity_poly.pdbx_seq_one_letter_code
_entity_poly.pdbx_strand_id
1 'polypeptide(L)' 'MKKLTKDMCWDLKKVEYDRVNQVGAAIFKKPTSNDCYENRPVSEPPMCKESDEPNAA' A
#
# COMPACT_ATOMS: atom_id res chain seq x y z
N MET A 1 -1.99 -8.84 -5.68
CA MET A 1 -1.70 -8.00 -4.49
C MET A 1 -0.27 -8.10 -3.97
N LYS A 2 0.33 -9.29 -3.79
CA LYS A 2 1.69 -9.43 -3.23
C LYS A 2 2.79 -8.59 -3.93
N LYS A 3 2.79 -8.55 -5.27
CA LYS A 3 3.76 -7.78 -6.05
C LYS A 3 3.61 -6.27 -5.79
N LEU A 4 2.41 -5.74 -6.01
CA LEU A 4 2.10 -4.32 -5.78
C LEU A 4 2.40 -3.88 -4.35
N THR A 5 1.96 -4.61 -3.33
CA THR A 5 2.20 -4.22 -1.93
C THR A 5 3.69 -4.25 -1.59
N LYS A 6 4.47 -5.14 -2.21
CA LYS A 6 5.92 -5.19 -2.06
C LYS A 6 6.61 -4.01 -2.77
N ASP A 7 6.17 -3.69 -3.98
CA ASP A 7 6.66 -2.55 -4.76
C ASP A 7 6.31 -1.20 -4.12
N MET A 8 5.30 -1.18 -3.24
CA MET A 8 4.90 -0.03 -2.42
C MET A 8 5.54 -0.06 -1.01
N CYS A 9 6.45 -0.99 -0.72
CA CYS A 9 7.06 -1.20 0.60
C CYS A 9 6.05 -1.35 1.75
N TRP A 10 4.87 -1.90 1.48
CA TRP A 10 3.89 -2.17 2.51
C TRP A 10 4.22 -3.48 3.22
N ASP A 11 4.17 -3.43 4.54
CA ASP A 11 4.42 -4.60 5.38
C ASP A 11 3.10 -5.32 5.70
N LEU A 12 3.05 -6.62 5.41
CA LEU A 12 1.87 -7.43 5.70
C LEU A 12 1.83 -7.73 7.20
N LYS A 13 0.87 -7.13 7.91
CA LYS A 13 0.72 -7.32 9.36
C LYS A 13 -0.12 -8.53 9.71
N LYS A 14 -1.23 -8.72 8.99
CA LYS A 14 -2.19 -9.78 9.31
C LYS A 14 -2.98 -10.19 8.10
N VAL A 15 -3.29 -11.47 8.01
CA VAL A 15 -4.32 -11.99 7.11
C VAL A 15 -5.31 -12.75 7.98
N GLU A 16 -6.58 -12.39 7.88
CA GLU A 16 -7.66 -13.03 8.61
C GLU A 16 -8.71 -13.54 7.63
N TYR A 17 -9.31 -14.67 7.99
CA TYR A 17 -10.35 -15.30 7.20
C TYR A 17 -11.54 -15.65 8.08
N ASP A 18 -12.64 -14.97 7.85
CA ASP A 18 -13.92 -15.29 8.45
C ASP A 18 -14.54 -16.46 7.69
N ARG A 19 -14.60 -17.62 8.34
CA ARG A 19 -15.16 -18.86 7.78
C ARG A 19 -16.68 -18.84 7.69
N VAL A 20 -17.36 -18.05 8.53
CA VAL A 20 -18.82 -17.98 8.58
C VAL A 20 -19.33 -17.11 7.43
N ASN A 21 -18.71 -15.95 7.26
CA ASN A 21 -19.06 -15.02 6.18
C ASN A 21 -18.28 -15.28 4.87
N GLN A 22 -17.32 -16.20 4.90
CA GLN A 22 -16.41 -16.51 3.78
C GLN A 22 -15.60 -15.31 3.27
N VAL A 23 -15.28 -14.36 4.16
CA VAL A 23 -14.55 -13.12 3.84
C VAL A 23 -13.10 -13.21 4.30
N GLY A 24 -12.16 -12.90 3.41
CA GLY A 24 -10.74 -12.74 3.73
C GLY A 24 -10.34 -11.27 3.74
N ALA A 25 -9.65 -10.83 4.80
CA ALA A 25 -9.08 -9.49 4.90
C ALA A 25 -7.58 -9.56 5.16
N ALA A 26 -6.82 -8.63 4.55
CA ALA A 26 -5.39 -8.48 4.77
C ALA A 26 -5.08 -7.05 5.20
N ILE A 27 -4.35 -6.91 6.30
CA ILE A 27 -3.96 -5.63 6.87
C ILE A 27 -2.50 -5.38 6.51
N PHE A 28 -2.28 -4.28 5.80
CA PHE A 28 -0.96 -3.81 5.39
C PHE A 28 -0.62 -2.50 6.09
N LYS A 29 0.64 -2.37 6.54
CA LYS A 29 1.17 -1.14 7.14
C LYS A 29 2.01 -0.41 6.11
N LYS A 30 1.69 0.86 5.89
CA LYS A 30 2.51 1.78 5.08
C LYS A 30 3.84 2.08 5.78
N PRO A 31 4.94 2.29 5.05
CA PRO A 31 6.19 2.79 5.62
C PRO A 31 5.94 4.16 6.28
N THR A 32 6.74 4.48 7.30
CA THR A 32 6.67 5.76 8.01
C THR A 32 7.33 6.90 7.25
N SER A 33 8.19 6.58 6.28
CA SER A 33 8.86 7.52 5.38
C SER A 33 8.46 7.25 3.93
N ASN A 34 8.50 8.30 3.11
CA ASN A 34 8.23 8.23 1.68
C ASN A 34 9.46 7.79 0.85
N ASP A 35 10.62 7.57 1.48
CA ASP A 35 11.87 7.21 0.80
C ASP A 35 11.70 6.04 -0.18
N CYS A 36 10.90 5.03 0.19
CA CYS A 36 10.65 3.92 -0.71
C CYS A 36 9.89 4.34 -1.98
N TYR A 37 8.92 5.24 -1.86
CA TYR A 37 8.11 5.67 -2.99
C TYR A 37 8.90 6.52 -3.98
N GLU A 38 9.79 7.37 -3.47
CA GLU A 38 10.65 8.24 -4.28
C GLU A 38 11.72 7.43 -5.03
N ASN A 39 12.22 6.36 -4.42
CA ASN A 39 13.28 5.51 -5.00
C ASN A 39 12.73 4.37 -5.89
N ARG A 40 11.47 4.40 -6.31
CA ARG A 40 10.88 3.33 -7.13
C ARG A 40 11.50 3.36 -8.54
N PRO A 41 12.02 2.23 -9.05
CA PRO A 41 12.62 2.17 -10.38
C PRO A 41 11.59 2.35 -11.50
N VAL A 42 10.33 2.00 -11.23
CA VAL A 42 9.19 2.20 -12.13
C VAL A 42 8.05 2.80 -11.31
N SER A 43 7.55 3.95 -11.74
CA SER A 43 6.41 4.63 -11.12
C SER A 43 5.09 3.99 -11.56
N GLU A 44 4.91 2.71 -11.23
CA GLU A 44 3.70 1.95 -11.57
C GLU A 44 3.15 1.22 -10.34
N PRO A 45 1.98 1.60 -9.80
CA PRO A 45 1.13 2.71 -10.26
C PRO A 45 1.80 4.07 -9.98
N PRO A 46 1.42 5.11 -10.75
CA PRO A 46 1.90 6.47 -10.50
C PRO A 46 1.42 6.95 -9.13
N MET A 47 2.27 7.71 -8.45
CA MET A 47 1.86 8.44 -7.25
C MET A 47 0.93 9.58 -7.66
N CYS A 48 0.00 9.96 -6.79
CA CYS A 48 -0.85 11.14 -7.01
C CYS A 48 0.02 12.39 -7.12
N LYS A 49 -0.39 13.35 -7.95
CA LYS A 49 0.22 14.67 -7.96
C LYS A 49 -0.15 15.39 -6.66
N GLU A 50 0.68 16.31 -6.19
CA GLU A 50 0.35 17.17 -5.04
C GLU A 50 -0.98 17.91 -5.22
N SER A 51 -1.34 18.28 -6.47
CA SER A 51 -2.64 18.87 -6.80
C SER A 51 -3.83 17.95 -6.57
N ASP A 52 -3.60 16.63 -6.56
CA ASP A 52 -4.59 15.58 -6.40
C ASP A 52 -4.52 14.95 -4.99
N GLU A 53 -3.72 15.51 -4.08
CA GLU A 53 -3.62 15.08 -2.69
C GLU A 53 -4.70 15.76 -1.83
N PRO A 54 -5.78 15.06 -1.41
CA PRO A 54 -6.79 15.63 -0.51
C PRO A 54 -6.26 15.93 0.91
N ASN A 55 -4.99 15.57 1.19
CA ASN A 55 -4.28 15.87 2.44
C ASN A 55 -3.15 16.90 2.25
N ALA A 56 -2.96 17.46 1.05
CA ALA A 56 -2.05 18.58 0.84
C ALA A 56 -2.68 19.83 1.47
N ALA A 57 -2.24 20.14 2.69
CA ALA A 57 -2.55 21.37 3.40
C ALA A 57 -1.61 22.50 2.96
#